data_AF-A0A850BL43-F1
#
_entry.id   AF-A0A850BL43-F1
#
_cell.length_a   1.000
_cell.length_b   1.000
_cell.length_c   1.000
_cell.angle_alpha   90.00
_cell.angle_beta   90.00
_cell.angle_gamma   90.00
#
_symmetry.space_group_name_H-M   'P 1'
#
loop_
_entity.id
_entity.type
_entity.pdbx_description
1 polymer ?
#
loop_
_entity_poly.entity_id
_entity_poly.type
_entity_poly.pdbx_seq_one_letter_code
_entity_poly.pdbx_strand_id
1 'polypeptide(L)'
;MNNKSIHSPSRFQHSVAWLSTRAGAAALCLLAAGASACSKATPTPEKEPLSTSPSASAAIVSPTASAEAPEPPPLPTFKMEKFAPDGVSPDRLYAVEGALMVVDDFRVGRIVGESIEWLPKKIPADNPALGPNRIDSVVGRWPDGIGVLYSSTNGRAPMPTYFPMTGVGMAYTAGPGGGLGNILGVARVGESTIVAANSHGSIELTTVRGTAARKFQTPEQAGCKEGEVRKASFGPETPAITPEVIESSPAGTLVSLGLLCEKRGPAAEVWDKAGKSRIIDLSRWWSKISYWPKILKGNGDELWAFTDGFSPVLHYVNGEFEALPLLERVMTHIFASPDGKLFAHDGQTIHRYENGKWAPIGRFVDADRYTTMAMDEKETIWVSSGGVHRLRPEPGAAAPLPCSTPFVYLYEVSSKNEKNYSYPGTRKGLSSFAEVDSITLVEFEDGYKRRLGIKVTSKAQGEAVIAHLRETMKEESPRLMCFNPPKEARKIDMDAKK
;
A
#
# COMPACT_ATOMS: atom_id res chain seq x y z
N MET A 1 8.55 -26.66 44.99
CA MET A 1 8.07 -26.94 43.62
C MET A 1 8.32 -25.68 42.80
N ASN A 2 9.41 -25.64 42.04
CA ASN A 2 9.87 -24.44 41.33
C ASN A 2 9.26 -24.39 39.92
N ASN A 3 8.36 -23.44 39.67
CA ASN A 3 7.84 -23.14 38.35
C ASN A 3 8.92 -22.41 37.53
N LYS A 4 9.55 -23.13 36.61
CA LYS A 4 10.39 -22.53 35.56
C LYS A 4 9.46 -21.91 34.50
N SER A 5 9.45 -20.59 34.44
CA SER A 5 8.92 -19.82 33.31
C SER A 5 9.71 -20.17 32.06
N ILE A 6 9.03 -20.76 31.07
CA ILE A 6 9.59 -21.02 29.74
C ILE A 6 9.41 -19.74 28.93
N HIS A 7 10.47 -18.95 28.80
CA HIS A 7 10.54 -17.87 27.82
C HIS A 7 10.66 -18.48 26.43
N SER A 8 9.58 -18.36 25.63
CA SER A 8 9.59 -18.67 24.21
C SER A 8 10.33 -17.55 23.45
N PRO A 9 11.38 -17.84 22.66
CA PRO A 9 12.08 -16.82 21.90
C PRO A 9 11.33 -16.51 20.60
N SER A 10 10.46 -15.49 20.62
CA SER A 10 9.85 -14.95 19.40
C SER A 10 10.79 -13.99 18.68
N ARG A 11 11.74 -14.54 17.91
CA ARG A 11 12.40 -13.83 16.80
C ARG A 11 12.48 -14.75 15.60
N PHE A 12 11.44 -14.71 14.76
CA PHE A 12 11.50 -15.24 13.41
C PHE A 12 11.31 -14.08 12.42
N GLN A 13 12.42 -13.65 11.82
CA GLN A 13 12.40 -12.88 10.59
C GLN A 13 12.00 -13.84 9.46
N HIS A 14 10.96 -13.49 8.70
CA HIS A 14 10.51 -14.29 7.58
C HIS A 14 11.49 -14.15 6.39
N SER A 15 12.22 -15.22 6.08
CA SER A 15 12.84 -15.43 4.77
C SER A 15 12.04 -16.51 4.04
N VAL A 16 11.10 -16.11 3.19
CA VAL A 16 10.41 -17.03 2.27
C VAL A 16 11.08 -16.91 0.92
N ALA A 17 12.01 -17.81 0.63
CA ALA A 17 12.63 -17.94 -0.69
C ALA A 17 11.71 -18.79 -1.58
N TRP A 18 11.04 -18.17 -2.55
CA TRP A 18 10.35 -18.89 -3.63
C TRP A 18 11.36 -19.25 -4.72
N LEU A 19 11.65 -20.54 -4.87
CA LEU A 19 12.41 -21.10 -5.99
C LEU A 19 11.52 -21.16 -7.24
N SER A 20 11.67 -20.20 -8.15
CA SER A 20 11.10 -20.30 -9.50
C SER A 20 12.02 -21.13 -10.38
N THR A 21 11.73 -22.41 -10.58
CA THR A 21 12.34 -23.25 -11.62
C THR A 21 11.84 -22.82 -13.00
N ARG A 22 12.74 -22.26 -13.83
CA ARG A 22 12.53 -22.05 -15.27
C ARG A 22 13.14 -23.21 -16.03
N ALA A 23 12.34 -23.97 -16.77
CA ALA A 23 12.82 -24.81 -17.85
C ALA A 23 12.77 -23.98 -19.15
N GLY A 24 13.95 -23.72 -19.72
CA GLY A 24 14.08 -23.11 -21.03
C GLY A 24 14.01 -24.19 -22.12
N ALA A 25 13.33 -23.88 -23.21
CA ALA A 25 13.51 -24.56 -24.48
C ALA A 25 13.57 -23.49 -25.58
N ALA A 26 14.73 -23.40 -26.23
CA ALA A 26 14.96 -22.61 -27.42
C ALA A 26 14.42 -23.38 -28.64
N ALA A 27 13.73 -22.67 -29.54
CA ALA A 27 13.56 -23.12 -30.92
C ALA A 27 13.52 -21.89 -31.84
N LEU A 28 14.57 -21.75 -32.64
CA LEU A 28 14.62 -20.94 -33.84
C LEU A 28 13.67 -21.54 -34.89
N CYS A 29 12.94 -20.68 -35.62
CA CYS A 29 12.75 -20.84 -37.06
C CYS A 29 12.42 -19.49 -37.71
N LEU A 30 13.18 -19.17 -38.75
CA LEU A 30 12.95 -18.09 -39.72
C LEU A 30 11.69 -18.39 -40.55
N LEU A 31 10.96 -17.36 -40.99
CA LEU A 31 10.84 -17.00 -42.42
C LEU A 31 9.86 -15.84 -42.70
N ALA A 32 10.34 -15.00 -43.61
CA ALA A 32 9.67 -14.37 -44.75
C ALA A 32 8.75 -13.14 -44.56
N ALA A 33 9.05 -12.18 -45.44
CA ALA A 33 8.47 -10.87 -45.62
C ALA A 33 7.11 -10.89 -46.31
N GLY A 34 6.33 -9.84 -46.07
CA GLY A 34 5.17 -9.46 -46.86
C GLY A 34 4.84 -7.99 -46.64
N ALA A 35 5.27 -7.15 -47.58
CA ALA A 35 4.89 -5.74 -47.65
C ALA A 35 3.44 -5.62 -48.13
N SER A 36 2.66 -4.73 -47.52
CA SER A 36 1.49 -4.09 -48.14
C SER A 36 1.15 -2.81 -47.38
N ALA A 37 1.26 -1.70 -48.10
CA ALA A 37 0.90 -0.36 -47.68
C ALA A 37 -0.63 -0.20 -47.53
N CYS A 38 -1.06 0.70 -46.64
CA CYS A 38 -2.10 1.68 -46.95
C CYS A 38 -2.16 2.77 -45.88
N SER A 39 -1.79 3.97 -46.32
CA SER A 39 -1.97 5.25 -45.63
C SER A 39 -3.44 5.54 -45.36
N LYS A 40 -3.75 6.19 -44.22
CA LYS A 40 -4.83 7.19 -44.17
C LYS A 40 -4.65 8.17 -43.00
N ALA A 41 -4.29 9.39 -43.40
CA ALA A 41 -4.70 10.70 -42.89
C ALA A 41 -4.81 10.94 -41.38
N THR A 42 -3.81 11.68 -40.89
CA THR A 42 -3.88 12.55 -39.70
C THR A 42 -4.56 13.87 -40.08
N PRO A 43 -5.57 14.35 -39.33
CA PRO A 43 -5.88 15.77 -39.27
C PRO A 43 -5.28 16.38 -37.99
N THR A 44 -4.52 17.47 -38.17
CA THR A 44 -4.09 18.40 -37.11
C THR A 44 -4.49 19.81 -37.56
N PRO A 45 -4.48 20.82 -36.66
CA PRO A 45 -5.58 21.24 -35.81
C PRO A 45 -6.14 22.61 -36.25
N GLU A 46 -7.38 22.91 -35.87
CA GLU A 46 -7.98 24.24 -36.05
C GLU A 46 -7.47 25.19 -34.95
N LYS A 47 -6.85 26.28 -35.39
CA LYS A 47 -6.34 27.38 -34.56
C LYS A 47 -7.49 28.33 -34.25
N GLU A 48 -7.88 28.45 -32.98
CA GLU A 48 -8.69 29.57 -32.52
C GLU A 48 -7.84 30.85 -32.36
N PRO A 49 -8.39 32.03 -32.68
CA PRO A 49 -7.69 33.31 -32.59
C PRO A 49 -7.62 33.84 -31.15
N LEU A 50 -6.43 34.34 -30.80
CA LEU A 50 -6.13 35.06 -29.57
C LEU A 50 -6.93 36.37 -29.50
N SER A 51 -7.76 36.50 -28.46
CA SER A 51 -8.38 37.75 -28.05
C SER A 51 -7.34 38.64 -27.36
N THR A 52 -7.13 39.83 -27.91
CA THR A 52 -6.32 40.90 -27.33
C THR A 52 -7.18 41.69 -26.34
N SER A 53 -6.69 41.85 -25.11
CA SER A 53 -7.21 42.83 -24.16
C SER A 53 -6.07 43.65 -23.53
N PRO A 54 -6.36 44.91 -23.14
CA PRO A 54 -5.37 45.96 -23.06
C PRO A 54 -4.58 45.96 -21.75
N SER A 55 -3.32 46.35 -21.91
CA SER A 55 -2.35 46.62 -20.86
C SER A 55 -2.73 47.87 -20.08
N ALA A 56 -3.06 47.71 -18.79
CA ALA A 56 -3.15 48.78 -17.82
C ALA A 56 -1.98 48.64 -16.83
N SER A 57 -1.01 49.54 -16.94
CA SER A 57 0.09 49.69 -15.97
C SER A 57 -0.46 50.23 -14.66
N ALA A 58 -0.56 49.38 -13.65
CA ALA A 58 -0.74 49.80 -12.26
C ALA A 58 0.64 49.89 -11.58
N ALA A 59 0.85 50.99 -10.86
CA ALA A 59 2.09 51.30 -10.16
C ALA A 59 2.44 50.21 -9.12
N ILE A 60 3.71 49.83 -9.10
CA ILE A 60 4.31 48.93 -8.12
C ILE A 60 4.38 49.68 -6.78
N VAL A 61 3.45 49.36 -5.88
CA VAL A 61 3.54 49.76 -4.47
C VAL A 61 4.52 48.82 -3.79
N SER A 62 5.61 49.37 -3.26
CA SER A 62 6.62 48.61 -2.53
C SER A 62 5.99 47.82 -1.37
N PRO A 63 6.36 46.55 -1.17
CA PRO A 63 5.85 45.76 -0.05
C PRO A 63 6.37 46.35 1.26
N THR A 64 5.47 46.95 2.02
CA THR A 64 5.65 47.28 3.43
C THR A 64 6.04 46.02 4.19
N ALA A 65 7.05 46.12 5.05
CA ALA A 65 7.63 45.05 5.86
C ALA A 65 6.57 44.02 6.31
N SER A 66 6.65 42.80 5.75
CA SER A 66 5.87 41.67 6.20
C SER A 66 6.15 41.45 7.68
N ALA A 67 5.12 41.64 8.51
CA ALA A 67 5.12 41.13 9.87
C ALA A 67 5.46 39.64 9.80
N GLU A 68 6.55 39.27 10.48
CA GLU A 68 7.03 37.89 10.58
C GLU A 68 5.88 37.03 11.10
N ALA A 69 5.43 36.07 10.28
CA ALA A 69 4.35 35.19 10.66
C ALA A 69 4.77 34.43 11.92
N PRO A 70 3.90 34.33 12.96
CA PRO A 70 4.25 33.66 14.19
C PRO A 70 4.73 32.23 13.90
N GLU A 71 5.85 31.84 14.51
CA GLU A 71 6.38 30.49 14.35
C GLU A 71 5.32 29.46 14.75
N PRO A 72 5.13 28.38 13.96
CA PRO A 72 4.16 27.36 14.29
C PRO A 72 4.53 26.69 15.62
N PRO A 73 3.54 26.30 16.44
CA PRO A 73 3.80 25.66 17.72
C PRO A 73 4.61 24.36 17.53
N PRO A 74 5.46 23.99 18.50
CA PRO A 74 6.27 22.78 18.41
C PRO A 74 5.39 21.53 18.33
N LEU A 75 5.76 20.61 17.43
CA LEU A 75 5.04 19.34 17.27
C LEU A 75 5.26 18.42 18.48
N PRO A 76 4.21 17.81 19.05
CA PRO A 76 4.37 16.90 20.17
C PRO A 76 5.26 15.71 19.79
N THR A 77 6.02 15.23 20.77
CA THR A 77 6.82 14.02 20.61
C THR A 77 6.04 12.85 21.21
N PHE A 78 5.78 11.80 20.42
CA PHE A 78 5.11 10.59 20.89
C PHE A 78 6.09 9.66 21.58
N LYS A 79 5.75 9.31 22.81
CA LYS A 79 6.41 8.25 23.58
C LYS A 79 5.53 7.01 23.60
N MET A 80 6.16 5.84 23.45
CA MET A 80 5.47 4.57 23.58
C MET A 80 5.27 4.21 25.05
N GLU A 81 4.03 3.94 25.42
CA GLU A 81 3.64 3.38 26.70
C GLU A 81 3.15 1.96 26.47
N LYS A 82 3.84 0.97 27.06
CA LYS A 82 3.46 -0.44 26.92
C LYS A 82 2.07 -0.67 27.50
N PHE A 83 1.18 -1.28 26.71
CA PHE A 83 -0.13 -1.69 27.17
C PHE A 83 -0.08 -3.14 27.68
N ALA A 84 -0.15 -3.31 29.01
CA ALA A 84 -0.07 -4.62 29.63
C ALA A 84 -1.05 -4.79 30.81
N PRO A 85 -2.38 -4.67 30.56
CA PRO A 85 -3.38 -4.73 31.62
C PRO A 85 -3.39 -6.11 32.28
N ASP A 86 -3.46 -6.12 33.62
CA ASP A 86 -3.41 -7.33 34.45
C ASP A 86 -2.22 -8.26 34.13
N GLY A 87 -1.11 -7.70 33.64
CA GLY A 87 0.09 -8.43 33.24
C GLY A 87 0.02 -9.12 31.88
N VAL A 88 -1.13 -9.08 31.18
CA VAL A 88 -1.27 -9.61 29.81
C VAL A 88 -0.65 -8.62 28.84
N SER A 89 0.26 -9.06 27.98
CA SER A 89 0.89 -8.21 26.95
C SER A 89 0.44 -8.67 25.56
N PRO A 90 -0.62 -8.08 24.97
CA PRO A 90 -1.09 -8.49 23.66
C PRO A 90 -0.01 -8.28 22.59
N ASP A 91 0.01 -9.17 21.60
CA ASP A 91 1.04 -9.18 20.56
C ASP A 91 0.77 -8.13 19.48
N ARG A 92 -0.51 -7.99 19.11
CA ARG A 92 -0.96 -7.24 17.93
C ARG A 92 -2.30 -6.56 18.19
N LEU A 93 -2.51 -5.47 17.45
CA LEU A 93 -3.77 -4.71 17.42
C LEU A 93 -4.31 -4.54 16.01
N TYR A 94 -5.63 -4.42 15.91
CA TYR A 94 -6.39 -4.25 14.67
C TYR A 94 -7.57 -3.29 14.90
N ALA A 95 -7.74 -2.32 14.02
CA ALA A 95 -8.94 -1.47 14.00
C ALA A 95 -10.09 -2.20 13.30
N VAL A 96 -11.28 -2.19 13.90
CA VAL A 96 -12.53 -2.65 13.28
C VAL A 96 -13.61 -1.58 13.47
N GLU A 97 -14.73 -1.67 12.76
CA GLU A 97 -15.83 -0.72 12.94
C GLU A 97 -16.33 -0.78 14.40
N GLY A 98 -16.20 0.32 15.15
CA GLY A 98 -16.69 0.48 16.52
C GLY A 98 -15.82 -0.13 17.63
N ALA A 99 -14.59 -0.61 17.34
CA ALA A 99 -13.69 -1.09 18.38
C ALA A 99 -12.22 -1.12 17.96
N LEU A 100 -11.33 -1.12 18.96
CA LEU A 100 -9.93 -1.48 18.80
C LEU A 100 -9.69 -2.88 19.37
N MET A 101 -9.33 -3.82 18.49
CA MET A 101 -9.15 -5.22 18.83
C MET A 101 -7.69 -5.53 19.11
N VAL A 102 -7.44 -6.44 20.04
CA VAL A 102 -6.13 -6.98 20.36
C VAL A 102 -6.13 -8.50 20.26
N VAL A 103 -4.96 -9.04 19.97
CA VAL A 103 -4.71 -10.48 19.88
C VAL A 103 -3.66 -10.87 20.90
N ASP A 104 -3.94 -11.96 21.61
CA ASP A 104 -3.00 -12.66 22.48
C ASP A 104 -3.15 -14.16 22.21
N ASP A 105 -2.13 -14.74 21.58
CA ASP A 105 -2.15 -16.13 21.12
C ASP A 105 -3.39 -16.44 20.23
N PHE A 106 -4.26 -17.36 20.64
CA PHE A 106 -5.49 -17.73 19.91
C PHE A 106 -6.74 -16.94 20.33
N ARG A 107 -6.57 -15.89 21.14
CA ARG A 107 -7.67 -15.09 21.69
C ARG A 107 -7.74 -13.73 21.04
N VAL A 108 -8.96 -13.23 20.96
CA VAL A 108 -9.26 -11.87 20.49
C VAL A 108 -10.06 -11.15 21.57
N GLY A 109 -9.67 -9.93 21.88
CA GLY A 109 -10.38 -9.07 22.81
C GLY A 109 -10.44 -7.64 22.28
N ARG A 110 -11.27 -6.80 22.88
CA ARG A 110 -11.30 -5.37 22.61
C ARG A 110 -10.70 -4.59 23.77
N ILE A 111 -10.05 -3.46 23.46
CA ILE A 111 -9.58 -2.53 24.49
C ILE A 111 -10.78 -1.74 25.02
N VAL A 112 -10.94 -1.70 26.35
CA VAL A 112 -11.96 -0.92 27.04
C VAL A 112 -11.29 -0.16 28.19
N GLY A 113 -11.00 1.12 27.96
CA GLY A 113 -10.21 1.92 28.91
C GLY A 113 -8.82 1.31 29.10
N GLU A 114 -8.49 0.96 30.35
CA GLU A 114 -7.21 0.31 30.72
C GLU A 114 -7.34 -1.22 30.85
N SER A 115 -8.37 -1.83 30.26
CA SER A 115 -8.63 -3.28 30.35
C SER A 115 -8.87 -3.92 28.99
N ILE A 116 -8.89 -5.25 28.94
CA ILE A 116 -9.26 -6.01 27.74
C ILE A 116 -10.51 -6.83 28.02
N GLU A 117 -11.55 -6.61 27.22
CA GLU A 117 -12.73 -7.47 27.18
C GLU A 117 -12.52 -8.56 26.15
N TRP A 118 -12.26 -9.79 26.62
CA TRP A 118 -12.03 -10.95 25.76
C TRP A 118 -13.34 -11.50 25.18
N LEU A 119 -13.34 -11.80 23.89
CA LEU A 119 -14.42 -12.57 23.30
C LEU A 119 -14.45 -14.00 23.90
N PRO A 120 -15.64 -14.57 24.15
CA PRO A 120 -15.75 -15.90 24.75
C PRO A 120 -15.22 -17.01 23.83
N LYS A 121 -15.29 -16.80 22.51
CA LYS A 121 -14.84 -17.74 21.48
C LYS A 121 -13.35 -17.55 21.20
N LYS A 122 -12.65 -18.66 20.96
CA LYS A 122 -11.26 -18.69 20.45
C LYS A 122 -11.25 -19.25 19.03
N ILE A 123 -10.19 -18.99 18.26
CA ILE A 123 -10.00 -19.75 17.02
C ILE A 123 -9.71 -21.22 17.34
N PRO A 124 -10.02 -22.16 16.43
CA PRO A 124 -9.76 -23.58 16.66
C PRO A 124 -8.30 -23.84 17.05
N ALA A 125 -8.11 -24.80 17.96
CA ALA A 125 -6.79 -25.25 18.36
C ALA A 125 -5.99 -25.80 17.16
N ASP A 126 -4.69 -25.92 17.36
CA ASP A 126 -3.73 -26.38 16.36
C ASP A 126 -4.16 -27.68 15.69
N ASN A 127 -3.95 -27.77 14.39
CA ASN A 127 -4.07 -29.02 13.66
C ASN A 127 -2.71 -29.73 13.72
N PRO A 128 -2.58 -30.90 14.39
CA PRO A 128 -1.29 -31.58 14.52
C PRO A 128 -0.59 -31.86 13.18
N ALA A 129 -1.33 -32.03 12.09
CA ALA A 129 -0.77 -32.26 10.76
C ALA A 129 -0.22 -30.99 10.08
N LEU A 130 -0.68 -29.81 10.52
CA LEU A 130 -0.34 -28.53 9.92
C LEU A 130 0.47 -27.64 10.88
N GLY A 131 0.65 -28.03 12.13
CA GLY A 131 1.29 -27.17 13.13
C GLY A 131 0.38 -26.04 13.63
N PRO A 132 0.96 -25.07 14.35
CA PRO A 132 0.16 -24.10 15.07
C PRO A 132 -0.56 -23.12 14.16
N ASN A 133 -1.70 -22.61 14.64
CA ASN A 133 -2.39 -21.51 13.96
C ASN A 133 -1.77 -20.15 14.35
N ARG A 134 -1.97 -19.15 13.51
CA ARG A 134 -1.64 -17.76 13.78
C ARG A 134 -2.76 -16.89 13.25
N ILE A 135 -3.29 -16.01 14.09
CA ILE A 135 -4.21 -14.96 13.65
C ILE A 135 -3.43 -14.00 12.77
N ASP A 136 -3.88 -13.71 11.56
CA ASP A 136 -3.24 -12.76 10.64
C ASP A 136 -3.94 -11.40 10.68
N SER A 137 -5.26 -11.39 10.85
CA SER A 137 -6.07 -10.17 10.95
C SER A 137 -7.36 -10.35 11.76
N VAL A 138 -7.86 -9.27 12.34
CA VAL A 138 -9.22 -9.17 12.91
C VAL A 138 -10.01 -8.17 12.08
N VAL A 139 -11.21 -8.54 11.66
CA VAL A 139 -12.03 -7.78 10.70
C VAL A 139 -13.49 -7.67 11.19
N GLY A 140 -14.25 -6.75 10.60
CA GLY A 140 -15.69 -6.66 10.78
C GLY A 140 -16.17 -5.46 11.61
N ARG A 141 -17.26 -5.66 12.37
CA ARG A 141 -17.91 -4.62 13.19
C ARG A 141 -18.23 -5.14 14.58
N TRP A 142 -17.93 -4.35 15.60
CA TRP A 142 -18.31 -4.62 16.98
C TRP A 142 -19.79 -4.25 17.25
N PRO A 143 -20.53 -5.00 18.09
CA PRO A 143 -20.14 -6.26 18.76
C PRO A 143 -20.43 -7.52 17.95
N ASP A 144 -21.27 -7.44 16.92
CA ASP A 144 -21.99 -8.60 16.39
C ASP A 144 -21.38 -9.20 15.12
N GLY A 145 -20.43 -8.50 14.48
CA GLY A 145 -19.86 -8.85 13.18
C GLY A 145 -18.35 -9.11 13.20
N ILE A 146 -17.77 -9.49 14.34
CA ILE A 146 -16.33 -9.75 14.43
C ILE A 146 -15.96 -11.08 13.77
N GLY A 147 -14.99 -11.02 12.85
CA GLY A 147 -14.36 -12.17 12.22
C GLY A 147 -12.85 -12.13 12.38
N VAL A 148 -12.23 -13.29 12.24
CA VAL A 148 -10.78 -13.46 12.32
C VAL A 148 -10.29 -14.13 11.05
N LEU A 149 -9.21 -13.60 10.48
CA LEU A 149 -8.40 -14.29 9.50
C LEU A 149 -7.25 -14.96 10.23
N TYR A 150 -7.08 -16.26 10.06
CA TYR A 150 -5.94 -17.00 10.59
C TYR A 150 -5.42 -17.99 9.57
N SER A 151 -4.17 -18.38 9.72
CA SER A 151 -3.51 -19.40 8.92
C SER A 151 -2.70 -20.35 9.82
N SER A 152 -2.46 -21.55 9.33
CA SER A 152 -1.44 -22.43 9.86
C SER A 152 -0.05 -21.85 9.59
N THR A 153 0.87 -21.95 10.55
CA THR A 153 2.27 -21.55 10.38
C THR A 153 3.06 -22.48 9.47
N ASN A 154 2.49 -23.60 9.02
CA ASN A 154 3.14 -24.45 8.02
C ASN A 154 3.05 -23.78 6.64
N GLY A 155 4.15 -23.17 6.22
CA GLY A 155 4.24 -22.47 4.94
C GLY A 155 3.97 -23.33 3.70
N ARG A 156 3.96 -24.66 3.81
CA ARG A 156 3.57 -25.56 2.71
C ARG A 156 2.06 -25.76 2.61
N ALA A 157 1.33 -25.50 3.70
CA ALA A 157 -0.10 -25.74 3.83
C ALA A 157 -0.74 -24.69 4.76
N PRO A 158 -0.73 -23.40 4.39
CA PRO A 158 -1.14 -22.32 5.30
C PRO A 158 -2.64 -22.33 5.64
N MET A 159 -3.50 -22.96 4.81
CA MET A 159 -4.96 -23.00 5.00
C MET A 159 -5.60 -21.70 5.53
N PRO A 160 -5.45 -20.57 4.81
CA PRO A 160 -6.01 -19.29 5.28
C PRO A 160 -7.52 -19.41 5.45
N THR A 161 -8.00 -19.01 6.63
CA THR A 161 -9.38 -19.24 7.06
C THR A 161 -9.98 -17.97 7.64
N TYR A 162 -11.16 -17.62 7.14
CA TYR A 162 -12.08 -16.68 7.79
C TYR A 162 -12.93 -17.44 8.81
N PHE A 163 -12.99 -16.91 10.03
CA PHE A 163 -13.74 -17.50 11.12
C PHE A 163 -14.60 -16.47 11.85
N PRO A 164 -15.94 -16.62 11.86
CA PRO A 164 -16.82 -15.72 12.60
C PRO A 164 -16.70 -15.97 14.10
N MET A 165 -16.37 -14.92 14.86
CA MET A 165 -16.16 -15.00 16.31
C MET A 165 -17.47 -14.91 17.11
N THR A 166 -18.50 -14.30 16.54
CA THR A 166 -19.80 -14.06 17.18
C THR A 166 -20.82 -15.18 16.95
N GLY A 167 -20.44 -16.23 16.22
CA GLY A 167 -21.33 -17.35 15.87
C GLY A 167 -22.32 -17.05 14.75
N VAL A 168 -22.33 -15.84 14.20
CA VAL A 168 -23.17 -15.47 13.05
C VAL A 168 -22.37 -15.57 11.75
N GLY A 169 -22.90 -16.32 10.79
CA GLY A 169 -22.26 -16.60 9.51
C GLY A 169 -21.51 -17.94 9.50
N MET A 170 -20.83 -18.21 8.39
CA MET A 170 -20.08 -19.45 8.18
C MET A 170 -18.56 -19.19 8.13
N ALA A 171 -17.79 -20.18 8.57
CA ALA A 171 -16.35 -20.19 8.33
C ALA A 171 -16.07 -20.47 6.85
N TYR A 172 -14.95 -19.95 6.34
CA TYR A 172 -14.51 -20.18 4.97
C TYR A 172 -12.99 -20.38 4.94
N THR A 173 -12.53 -21.43 4.28
CA THR A 173 -11.10 -21.75 4.14
C THR A 173 -10.71 -21.76 2.68
N ALA A 174 -9.72 -20.94 2.32
CA ALA A 174 -9.11 -20.94 1.00
C ALA A 174 -8.11 -22.11 0.89
N GLY A 175 -8.23 -22.95 -0.14
CA GLY A 175 -7.38 -24.13 -0.32
C GLY A 175 -7.52 -25.18 0.80
N PRO A 176 -8.73 -25.70 1.09
CA PRO A 176 -8.93 -26.69 2.15
C PRO A 176 -8.05 -27.94 1.94
N GLY A 177 -7.59 -28.55 3.04
CA GLY A 177 -6.72 -29.74 3.00
C GLY A 177 -5.24 -29.44 2.72
N GLY A 178 -4.81 -28.19 2.90
CA GLY A 178 -3.42 -27.77 2.68
C GLY A 178 -3.12 -27.34 1.24
N GLY A 179 -4.15 -27.05 0.46
CA GLY A 179 -4.01 -26.49 -0.88
C GLY A 179 -3.40 -25.09 -0.88
N LEU A 180 -2.92 -24.66 -2.05
CA LEU A 180 -2.51 -23.27 -2.27
C LEU A 180 -3.75 -22.38 -2.18
N GLY A 181 -3.74 -21.45 -1.22
CA GLY A 181 -4.80 -20.46 -1.08
C GLY A 181 -4.33 -19.20 -0.35
N ASN A 182 -5.07 -18.11 -0.54
CA ASN A 182 -4.92 -16.85 0.17
C ASN A 182 -6.29 -16.18 0.32
N ILE A 183 -6.53 -15.51 1.45
CA ILE A 183 -7.68 -14.60 1.61
C ILE A 183 -7.18 -13.19 1.27
N LEU A 184 -7.74 -12.62 0.22
CA LEU A 184 -7.37 -11.30 -0.31
C LEU A 184 -7.96 -10.16 0.53
N GLY A 185 -9.08 -10.43 1.20
CA GLY A 185 -9.70 -9.49 2.13
C GLY A 185 -11.11 -9.90 2.51
N VAL A 186 -11.70 -9.14 3.43
CA VAL A 186 -13.06 -9.32 3.92
C VAL A 186 -13.74 -7.97 3.90
N ALA A 187 -14.87 -7.87 3.23
CA ALA A 187 -15.60 -6.63 3.05
C ALA A 187 -17.04 -6.76 3.57
N ARG A 188 -17.62 -5.65 4.00
CA ARG A 188 -19.00 -5.56 4.48
C ARG A 188 -19.86 -4.79 3.49
N VAL A 189 -20.92 -5.41 2.98
CA VAL A 189 -21.89 -4.78 2.09
C VAL A 189 -23.26 -4.83 2.76
N GLY A 190 -23.64 -3.72 3.42
CA GLY A 190 -24.81 -3.69 4.30
C GLY A 190 -24.64 -4.67 5.47
N GLU A 191 -25.60 -5.58 5.62
CA GLU A 191 -25.56 -6.64 6.65
C GLU A 191 -24.80 -7.90 6.20
N SER A 192 -24.24 -7.89 4.99
CA SER A 192 -23.51 -9.03 4.43
C SER A 192 -22.02 -8.90 4.64
N THR A 193 -21.36 -10.04 4.86
CA THR A 193 -19.90 -10.15 4.87
C THR A 193 -19.46 -11.00 3.68
N ILE A 194 -18.56 -10.47 2.87
CA ILE A 194 -18.02 -11.12 1.68
C ILE A 194 -16.52 -11.34 1.90
N VAL A 195 -16.07 -12.58 1.67
CA VAL A 195 -14.64 -12.94 1.66
C VAL A 195 -14.21 -13.06 0.21
N ALA A 196 -13.14 -12.34 -0.16
CA ALA A 196 -12.45 -12.60 -1.43
C ALA A 196 -11.24 -13.50 -1.17
N ALA A 197 -11.09 -14.54 -1.97
CA ALA A 197 -10.00 -15.48 -1.81
C ALA A 197 -9.50 -15.99 -3.15
N ASN A 198 -8.22 -16.33 -3.18
CA ASN A 198 -7.64 -17.21 -4.18
C ASN A 198 -7.60 -18.62 -3.58
N SER A 199 -8.32 -19.57 -4.18
CA SER A 199 -8.40 -20.97 -3.76
C SER A 199 -8.03 -21.85 -4.95
N HIS A 200 -6.90 -22.55 -4.88
CA HIS A 200 -6.39 -23.40 -5.97
C HIS A 200 -6.23 -22.66 -7.32
N GLY A 201 -5.90 -21.37 -7.28
CA GLY A 201 -5.74 -20.54 -8.48
C GLY A 201 -7.05 -19.98 -9.04
N SER A 202 -8.20 -20.28 -8.42
CA SER A 202 -9.47 -19.61 -8.66
C SER A 202 -9.63 -18.44 -7.72
N ILE A 203 -10.03 -17.28 -8.24
CA ILE A 203 -10.42 -16.14 -7.42
C ILE A 203 -11.94 -16.13 -7.28
N GLU A 204 -12.44 -16.11 -6.05
CA GLU A 204 -13.86 -16.12 -5.75
C GLU A 204 -14.28 -15.08 -4.71
N LEU A 205 -15.55 -14.67 -4.79
CA LEU A 205 -16.23 -13.84 -3.78
C LEU A 205 -17.29 -14.70 -3.10
N THR A 206 -17.07 -15.00 -1.82
CA THR A 206 -17.96 -15.87 -1.04
C THR A 206 -18.65 -15.06 0.04
N THR A 207 -19.97 -15.04 0.00
CA THR A 207 -20.80 -14.43 1.05
C THR A 207 -20.87 -15.36 2.24
N VAL A 208 -20.22 -14.99 3.34
CA VAL A 208 -20.13 -15.80 4.57
C VAL A 208 -21.16 -15.37 5.63
N ARG A 209 -21.81 -14.23 5.43
CA ARG A 209 -22.94 -13.72 6.23
C ARG A 209 -23.83 -12.86 5.33
N GLY A 210 -25.15 -12.90 5.53
CA GLY A 210 -26.10 -12.11 4.76
C GLY A 210 -26.39 -12.68 3.36
N THR A 211 -26.86 -11.83 2.45
CA THR A 211 -27.39 -12.26 1.13
C THR A 211 -26.78 -11.51 -0.06
N ALA A 212 -25.95 -10.48 0.17
CA ALA A 212 -25.32 -9.76 -0.91
C ALA A 212 -24.35 -10.69 -1.66
N ALA A 213 -24.55 -10.83 -2.97
CA ALA A 213 -23.65 -11.56 -3.86
C ALA A 213 -22.97 -10.58 -4.81
N ARG A 214 -21.72 -10.89 -5.17
CA ARG A 214 -20.89 -10.12 -6.10
C ARG A 214 -20.11 -11.09 -6.98
N LYS A 215 -19.78 -10.66 -8.19
CA LYS A 215 -18.92 -11.40 -9.13
C LYS A 215 -18.00 -10.40 -9.80
N PHE A 216 -16.76 -10.81 -10.01
CA PHE A 216 -15.82 -10.08 -10.85
C PHE A 216 -16.27 -10.09 -12.31
N GLN A 217 -15.89 -9.07 -13.07
CA GLN A 217 -16.05 -9.09 -14.52
C GLN A 217 -15.16 -10.19 -15.14
N THR A 218 -15.67 -10.83 -16.19
CA THR A 218 -14.88 -11.77 -16.99
C THR A 218 -13.90 -10.99 -17.90
N PRO A 219 -12.83 -11.63 -18.39
CA PRO A 219 -11.90 -11.00 -19.32
C PRO A 219 -12.60 -10.41 -20.56
N GLU A 220 -13.62 -11.07 -21.09
CA GLU A 220 -14.40 -10.62 -22.24
C GLU A 220 -15.20 -9.36 -21.91
N GLN A 221 -15.85 -9.32 -20.73
CA GLN A 221 -16.60 -8.14 -20.28
C GLN A 221 -15.71 -6.91 -20.13
N ALA A 222 -14.47 -7.11 -19.71
CA ALA A 222 -13.46 -6.06 -19.57
C ALA A 222 -12.70 -5.73 -20.88
N GLY A 223 -12.98 -6.43 -21.98
CA GLY A 223 -12.28 -6.24 -23.25
C GLY A 223 -10.81 -6.65 -23.20
N CYS A 224 -10.46 -7.67 -22.43
CA CYS A 224 -9.14 -8.32 -22.46
C CYS A 224 -8.94 -9.01 -23.83
N LYS A 225 -7.71 -8.97 -24.35
CA LYS A 225 -7.31 -9.63 -25.59
C LYS A 225 -6.83 -11.04 -25.31
N GLU A 226 -6.88 -11.89 -26.33
CA GLU A 226 -6.31 -13.24 -26.23
C GLU A 226 -4.84 -13.20 -25.80
N GLY A 227 -4.49 -14.04 -24.82
CA GLY A 227 -3.14 -14.13 -24.28
C GLY A 227 -2.78 -13.06 -23.25
N GLU A 228 -3.67 -12.12 -22.93
CA GLU A 228 -3.44 -11.20 -21.81
C GLU A 228 -3.64 -11.89 -20.46
N VAL A 229 -4.74 -12.65 -20.32
CA VAL A 229 -5.07 -13.41 -19.11
C VAL A 229 -4.60 -14.87 -19.23
N ARG A 230 -4.09 -15.45 -18.14
CA ARG A 230 -3.73 -16.86 -18.09
C ARG A 230 -4.99 -17.72 -18.19
N LYS A 231 -5.06 -18.57 -19.20
CA LYS A 231 -6.11 -19.60 -19.32
C LYS A 231 -5.92 -20.64 -18.23
N ALA A 232 -6.90 -20.79 -17.33
CA ALA A 232 -6.91 -21.88 -16.37
C ALA A 232 -7.37 -23.16 -17.08
N SER A 233 -6.48 -24.15 -17.24
CA SER A 233 -6.82 -25.40 -17.97
C SER A 233 -7.86 -26.26 -17.26
N PHE A 234 -8.00 -26.12 -15.94
CA PHE A 234 -8.87 -26.97 -15.10
C PHE A 234 -9.61 -26.17 -14.02
N GLY A 235 -9.59 -24.84 -14.12
CA GLY A 235 -10.19 -23.94 -13.13
C GLY A 235 -11.37 -23.18 -13.70
N PRO A 236 -12.17 -22.52 -12.85
CA PRO A 236 -13.12 -21.53 -13.31
C PRO A 236 -12.38 -20.38 -14.03
N GLU A 237 -13.15 -19.62 -14.79
CA GLU A 237 -12.66 -18.46 -15.52
C GLU A 237 -11.95 -17.46 -14.58
N THR A 238 -10.73 -17.07 -14.96
CA THR A 238 -9.95 -16.06 -14.25
C THR A 238 -10.65 -14.70 -14.39
N PRO A 239 -10.85 -13.92 -13.31
CA PRO A 239 -11.44 -12.59 -13.41
C PRO A 239 -10.56 -11.65 -14.24
N ALA A 240 -11.19 -10.61 -14.81
CA ALA A 240 -10.48 -9.56 -15.55
C ALA A 240 -9.45 -8.81 -14.69
N ILE A 241 -9.77 -8.58 -13.41
CA ILE A 241 -8.81 -8.09 -12.42
C ILE A 241 -8.34 -9.27 -11.58
N THR A 242 -7.02 -9.49 -11.53
CA THR A 242 -6.40 -10.37 -10.52
C THR A 242 -6.24 -9.55 -9.24
N PRO A 243 -7.13 -9.68 -8.24
CA PRO A 243 -7.15 -8.79 -7.09
C PRO A 243 -6.10 -9.20 -6.06
N GLU A 244 -5.53 -8.21 -5.42
CA GLU A 244 -4.57 -8.35 -4.31
C GLU A 244 -5.19 -7.95 -2.97
N VAL A 245 -6.20 -7.08 -3.00
CA VAL A 245 -6.96 -6.66 -1.81
C VAL A 245 -8.40 -6.34 -2.18
N ILE A 246 -9.31 -6.54 -1.23
CA ILE A 246 -10.71 -6.10 -1.32
C ILE A 246 -11.15 -5.43 -0.01
N GLU A 247 -11.99 -4.42 -0.12
CA GLU A 247 -12.67 -3.78 1.02
C GLU A 247 -13.92 -3.03 0.52
N SER A 248 -14.72 -2.57 1.45
CA SER A 248 -15.96 -1.83 1.24
C SER A 248 -15.95 -0.48 1.93
N SER A 249 -16.58 0.51 1.32
CA SER A 249 -16.91 1.76 2.01
C SER A 249 -17.96 1.51 3.10
N PRO A 250 -18.05 2.34 4.15
CA PRO A 250 -19.14 2.26 5.13
C PRO A 250 -20.54 2.29 4.50
N ALA A 251 -20.71 2.94 3.35
CA ALA A 251 -21.97 3.02 2.61
C ALA A 251 -22.26 1.79 1.72
N GLY A 252 -21.34 0.82 1.62
CA GLY A 252 -21.55 -0.46 0.95
C GLY A 252 -21.05 -0.55 -0.50
N THR A 253 -20.25 0.41 -0.98
CA THR A 253 -19.53 0.26 -2.25
C THR A 253 -18.36 -0.69 -2.04
N LEU A 254 -18.27 -1.75 -2.85
CA LEU A 254 -17.18 -2.71 -2.77
C LEU A 254 -16.08 -2.31 -3.76
N VAL A 255 -14.82 -2.42 -3.36
CA VAL A 255 -13.67 -2.13 -4.22
C VAL A 255 -12.64 -3.23 -4.07
N SER A 256 -12.14 -3.72 -5.19
CA SER A 256 -10.95 -4.56 -5.26
C SER A 256 -9.85 -3.82 -6.02
N LEU A 257 -8.59 -4.01 -5.60
CA LEU A 257 -7.42 -3.49 -6.31
C LEU A 257 -6.61 -4.68 -6.85
N GLY A 258 -6.18 -4.59 -8.10
CA GLY A 258 -5.46 -5.69 -8.75
C GLY A 258 -4.84 -5.32 -10.10
N LEU A 259 -4.37 -6.33 -10.82
CA LEU A 259 -3.83 -6.16 -12.16
C LEU A 259 -4.90 -6.46 -13.22
N LEU A 260 -5.17 -5.48 -14.09
CA LEU A 260 -6.11 -5.63 -15.20
C LEU A 260 -5.52 -6.51 -16.30
N CYS A 261 -6.29 -7.53 -16.69
CA CYS A 261 -5.93 -8.55 -17.67
C CYS A 261 -4.51 -9.12 -17.45
N GLU A 262 -4.06 -9.21 -16.19
CA GLU A 262 -2.68 -9.52 -15.72
C GLU A 262 -1.55 -8.60 -16.20
N LYS A 263 -1.69 -7.94 -17.36
CA LYS A 263 -0.61 -7.26 -18.08
C LYS A 263 -0.85 -5.77 -18.32
N ARG A 264 -2.10 -5.29 -18.21
CA ARG A 264 -2.45 -3.89 -18.54
C ARG A 264 -2.17 -2.90 -17.41
N GLY A 265 -1.74 -3.38 -16.25
CA GLY A 265 -1.32 -2.54 -15.13
C GLY A 265 -2.33 -2.49 -13.98
N PRO A 266 -2.10 -1.60 -12.99
CA PRO A 266 -2.95 -1.43 -11.82
C PRO A 266 -4.36 -0.95 -12.19
N ALA A 267 -5.37 -1.59 -11.62
CA ALA A 267 -6.76 -1.20 -11.78
C ALA A 267 -7.57 -1.46 -10.50
N ALA A 268 -8.74 -0.84 -10.43
CA ALA A 268 -9.77 -1.14 -9.45
C ALA A 268 -11.02 -1.70 -10.13
N GLU A 269 -11.64 -2.73 -9.55
CA GLU A 269 -13.03 -3.08 -9.87
C GLU A 269 -13.90 -2.59 -8.71
N VAL A 270 -14.91 -1.80 -9.04
CA VAL A 270 -15.79 -1.12 -8.10
C VAL A 270 -17.21 -1.58 -8.32
N TRP A 271 -17.84 -2.16 -7.31
CA TRP A 271 -19.27 -2.50 -7.33
C TRP A 271 -20.06 -1.46 -6.55
N ASP A 272 -21.07 -0.90 -7.19
CA ASP A 272 -22.03 -0.05 -6.49
C ASP A 272 -22.89 -0.84 -5.49
N LYS A 273 -23.76 -0.12 -4.77
CA LYS A 273 -24.67 -0.72 -3.79
C LYS A 273 -25.63 -1.75 -4.42
N ALA A 274 -26.03 -1.53 -5.68
CA ALA A 274 -26.87 -2.45 -6.44
C ALA A 274 -26.10 -3.69 -6.93
N GLY A 275 -24.77 -3.67 -6.85
CA GLY A 275 -23.88 -4.76 -7.23
C GLY A 275 -23.42 -4.71 -8.68
N LYS A 276 -23.68 -3.62 -9.40
CA LYS A 276 -23.13 -3.42 -10.75
C LYS A 276 -21.67 -3.00 -10.63
N SER A 277 -20.79 -3.68 -11.35
CA SER A 277 -19.36 -3.33 -11.35
C SER A 277 -18.92 -2.49 -12.54
N ARG A 278 -17.81 -1.77 -12.33
CA ARG A 278 -17.00 -1.14 -13.38
C ARG A 278 -15.52 -1.22 -13.04
N ILE A 279 -14.69 -1.25 -14.07
CA ILE A 279 -13.23 -1.21 -13.94
C ILE A 279 -12.74 0.22 -14.13
N ILE A 280 -11.83 0.65 -13.26
CA ILE A 280 -11.16 1.95 -13.30
C ILE A 280 -9.66 1.70 -13.44
N ASP A 281 -9.04 2.23 -14.49
CA ASP A 281 -7.59 2.18 -14.69
C ASP A 281 -6.88 3.11 -13.71
N LEU A 282 -5.91 2.58 -12.96
CA LEU A 282 -5.11 3.32 -11.99
C LEU A 282 -3.68 3.59 -12.51
N SER A 283 -3.36 3.14 -13.72
CA SER A 283 -2.01 3.20 -14.30
C SER A 283 -1.46 4.62 -14.44
N ARG A 284 -2.34 5.63 -14.48
CA ARG A 284 -1.94 7.05 -14.49
C ARG A 284 -1.26 7.51 -13.19
N TRP A 285 -1.47 6.80 -12.08
CA TRP A 285 -0.88 7.14 -10.78
C TRP A 285 0.06 6.07 -10.25
N TRP A 286 -0.23 4.80 -10.54
CA TRP A 286 0.51 3.65 -10.06
C TRP A 286 1.08 2.88 -11.24
N SER A 287 2.39 2.67 -11.27
CA SER A 287 3.02 1.79 -12.27
C SER A 287 2.91 0.30 -11.90
N LYS A 288 2.60 -0.01 -10.64
CA LYS A 288 2.43 -1.37 -10.12
C LYS A 288 1.51 -1.37 -8.89
N ILE A 289 1.00 -2.55 -8.55
CA ILE A 289 0.47 -2.83 -7.22
C ILE A 289 1.56 -3.55 -6.40
N SER A 290 1.73 -3.15 -5.15
CA SER A 290 2.68 -3.78 -4.24
C SER A 290 2.18 -5.15 -3.81
N TYR A 291 2.99 -5.87 -3.03
CA TYR A 291 2.57 -7.17 -2.50
C TYR A 291 1.58 -7.05 -1.32
N TRP A 292 1.44 -5.85 -0.74
CA TRP A 292 0.58 -5.60 0.43
C TRP A 292 -0.23 -4.31 0.26
N PRO A 293 -1.05 -4.21 -0.80
CA PRO A 293 -1.91 -3.05 -0.95
C PRO A 293 -2.96 -3.03 0.16
N LYS A 294 -3.44 -1.83 0.46
CA LYS A 294 -4.46 -1.58 1.48
C LYS A 294 -5.59 -0.77 0.89
N ILE A 295 -6.79 -1.07 1.34
CA ILE A 295 -7.94 -0.19 1.20
C ILE A 295 -8.39 0.12 2.63
N LEU A 296 -8.44 1.40 2.98
CA LEU A 296 -8.92 1.88 4.27
C LEU A 296 -10.28 2.56 4.10
N LYS A 297 -11.12 2.45 5.12
CA LYS A 297 -12.43 3.09 5.13
C LYS A 297 -12.31 4.58 5.39
N GLY A 298 -12.94 5.40 4.56
CA GLY A 298 -13.19 6.82 4.81
C GLY A 298 -14.55 7.03 5.46
N ASN A 299 -15.15 8.20 5.27
CA ASN A 299 -16.51 8.49 5.71
C ASN A 299 -17.53 8.22 4.61
N GLY A 300 -18.71 7.72 5.00
CA GLY A 300 -19.80 7.47 4.05
C GLY A 300 -19.37 6.52 2.94
N ASP A 301 -19.27 7.00 1.70
CA ASP A 301 -18.91 6.21 0.53
C ASP A 301 -17.43 6.35 0.10
N GLU A 302 -16.59 6.88 0.98
CA GLU A 302 -15.19 7.15 0.71
C GLU A 302 -14.27 5.97 1.08
N LEU A 303 -13.18 5.82 0.33
CA LEU A 303 -12.11 4.86 0.61
C LEU A 303 -10.74 5.46 0.32
N TRP A 304 -9.71 4.96 1.01
CA TRP A 304 -8.31 5.30 0.76
C TRP A 304 -7.57 4.06 0.26
N ALA A 305 -7.10 4.10 -0.98
CA ALA A 305 -6.34 3.04 -1.61
C ALA A 305 -4.83 3.34 -1.56
N PHE A 306 -4.04 2.37 -1.11
CA PHE A 306 -2.59 2.52 -0.95
C PHE A 306 -1.88 1.28 -1.44
N THR A 307 -0.82 1.51 -2.22
CA THR A 307 0.02 0.43 -2.75
C THR A 307 1.36 0.38 -2.04
N ASP A 308 2.12 1.48 -2.01
CA ASP A 308 3.43 1.55 -1.37
C ASP A 308 3.79 2.99 -0.98
N GLY A 309 4.87 3.14 -0.24
CA GLY A 309 5.34 4.44 0.28
C GLY A 309 5.85 5.44 -0.76
N PHE A 310 6.00 5.03 -2.02
CA PHE A 310 6.56 5.84 -3.11
C PHE A 310 5.48 6.34 -4.07
N SER A 311 4.31 5.71 -4.03
CA SER A 311 3.13 6.00 -4.85
C SER A 311 2.15 6.86 -4.07
N PRO A 312 1.35 7.73 -4.72
CA PRO A 312 0.34 8.49 -3.99
C PRO A 312 -0.73 7.56 -3.40
N VAL A 313 -1.27 7.93 -2.25
CA VAL A 313 -2.55 7.39 -1.79
C VAL A 313 -3.62 7.86 -2.77
N LEU A 314 -4.52 6.96 -3.17
CA LEU A 314 -5.67 7.32 -4.00
C LEU A 314 -6.91 7.41 -3.12
N HIS A 315 -7.66 8.50 -3.27
CA HIS A 315 -8.92 8.73 -2.59
C HIS A 315 -10.05 8.38 -3.54
N TYR A 316 -10.86 7.39 -3.17
CA TYR A 316 -12.10 7.07 -3.86
C TYR A 316 -13.22 7.93 -3.27
N VAL A 317 -13.79 8.82 -4.08
CA VAL A 317 -14.86 9.72 -3.68
C VAL A 317 -15.73 10.03 -4.89
N ASN A 318 -17.05 10.14 -4.70
CA ASN A 318 -18.01 10.43 -5.77
C ASN A 318 -17.92 9.49 -6.98
N GLY A 319 -17.47 8.25 -6.77
CA GLY A 319 -17.34 7.26 -7.83
C GLY A 319 -16.01 7.28 -8.58
N GLU A 320 -15.10 8.20 -8.28
CA GLU A 320 -13.83 8.36 -8.97
C GLU A 320 -12.64 8.22 -8.01
N PHE A 321 -11.46 7.98 -8.56
CA PHE A 321 -10.21 8.06 -7.82
C PHE A 321 -9.50 9.38 -8.11
N GLU A 322 -8.98 10.01 -7.07
CA GLU A 322 -8.04 11.14 -7.15
C GLU A 322 -6.77 10.80 -6.38
N ALA A 323 -5.63 11.35 -6.80
CA ALA A 323 -4.37 11.13 -6.11
C ALA A 323 -4.13 12.23 -5.08
N LEU A 324 -3.80 11.82 -3.85
CA LEU A 324 -3.36 12.74 -2.80
C LEU A 324 -1.94 13.25 -3.08
N PRO A 325 -1.56 14.44 -2.56
CA PRO A 325 -0.17 14.87 -2.57
C PRO A 325 0.72 13.83 -1.87
N LEU A 326 1.97 13.75 -2.28
CA LEU A 326 2.96 12.91 -1.60
C LEU A 326 3.47 13.61 -0.35
N LEU A 327 3.91 12.81 0.63
CA LEU A 327 4.76 13.31 1.70
C LEU A 327 6.17 13.57 1.17
N GLU A 328 6.89 14.51 1.79
CA GLU A 328 8.29 14.75 1.46
C GLU A 328 9.16 13.53 1.75
N ARG A 329 8.76 12.73 2.74
CA ARG A 329 9.39 11.46 3.13
C ARG A 329 8.53 10.28 2.69
N VAL A 330 9.19 9.15 2.45
CA VAL A 330 8.53 7.90 2.05
C VAL A 330 7.57 7.45 3.15
N MET A 331 6.31 7.20 2.79
CA MET A 331 5.32 6.70 3.75
C MET A 331 5.67 5.26 4.12
N THR A 332 5.77 4.98 5.40
CA THR A 332 6.01 3.63 5.93
C THR A 332 4.70 2.95 6.33
N HIS A 333 3.75 3.72 6.84
CA HIS A 333 2.42 3.23 7.23
C HIS A 333 1.33 4.25 6.90
N ILE A 334 0.12 3.72 6.69
CA ILE A 334 -1.10 4.51 6.67
C ILE A 334 -2.16 3.79 7.51
N PHE A 335 -3.07 4.57 8.08
CA PHE A 335 -4.24 4.09 8.82
C PHE A 335 -5.34 5.15 8.79
N ALA A 336 -6.58 4.74 9.04
CA ALA A 336 -7.72 5.63 9.18
C ALA A 336 -8.23 5.60 10.62
N SER A 337 -8.70 6.73 11.13
CA SER A 337 -9.42 6.79 12.39
C SER A 337 -10.84 6.23 12.26
N PRO A 338 -11.55 5.97 13.37
CA PRO A 338 -12.93 5.51 13.33
C PRO A 338 -13.90 6.45 12.60
N ASP A 339 -13.58 7.75 12.57
CA ASP A 339 -14.31 8.79 11.82
C ASP A 339 -13.72 9.06 10.43
N GLY A 340 -13.02 8.08 9.85
CA GLY A 340 -12.61 8.09 8.44
C GLY A 340 -11.47 9.04 8.07
N LYS A 341 -10.88 9.78 9.03
CA LYS A 341 -9.73 10.65 8.75
C LYS A 341 -8.50 9.81 8.44
N LEU A 342 -7.76 10.22 7.41
CA LEU A 342 -6.56 9.52 6.95
C LEU A 342 -5.30 10.04 7.66
N PHE A 343 -4.47 9.10 8.11
CA PHE A 343 -3.17 9.36 8.69
C PHE A 343 -2.07 8.60 7.95
N ALA A 344 -0.88 9.19 7.89
CA ALA A 344 0.32 8.58 7.33
C ALA A 344 1.50 8.75 8.28
N HIS A 345 2.35 7.74 8.38
CA HIS A 345 3.61 7.78 9.10
C HIS A 345 4.78 7.67 8.13
N ASP A 346 5.69 8.62 8.15
CA ASP A 346 6.82 8.71 7.20
C ASP A 346 8.14 8.11 7.74
N GLY A 347 8.05 7.36 8.84
CA GLY A 347 9.20 6.81 9.56
C GLY A 347 9.66 7.68 10.72
N GLN A 348 9.22 8.94 10.82
CA GLN A 348 9.51 9.81 11.97
C GLN A 348 8.32 10.67 12.40
N THR A 349 7.46 11.07 11.47
CA THR A 349 6.36 12.02 11.70
C THR A 349 5.05 11.35 11.33
N ILE A 350 4.03 11.55 12.17
CA ILE A 350 2.64 11.24 11.82
C ILE A 350 2.03 12.49 11.21
N HIS A 351 1.40 12.31 10.06
CA HIS A 351 0.69 13.32 9.32
C HIS A 351 -0.79 12.97 9.28
N ARG A 352 -1.65 13.98 9.37
CA ARG A 352 -3.08 13.89 9.09
C ARG A 352 -3.36 14.53 7.74
N TYR A 353 -4.14 13.87 6.88
CA TYR A 353 -4.61 14.49 5.65
C TYR A 353 -5.83 15.35 5.94
N GLU A 354 -5.73 16.65 5.67
CA GLU A 354 -6.81 17.61 5.87
C GLU A 354 -6.69 18.76 4.88
N ASN A 355 -7.82 19.25 4.37
CA ASN A 355 -7.87 20.43 3.50
C ASN A 355 -6.92 20.33 2.29
N GLY A 356 -6.83 19.16 1.65
CA GLY A 356 -5.99 18.97 0.46
C GLY A 356 -4.49 18.79 0.74
N LYS A 357 -4.06 18.74 2.01
CA LYS A 357 -2.64 18.68 2.38
C LYS A 357 -2.37 17.73 3.54
N TRP A 358 -1.12 17.31 3.66
CA TRP A 358 -0.62 16.61 4.84
C TRP A 358 -0.19 17.62 5.90
N ALA A 359 -0.80 17.54 7.07
CA ALA A 359 -0.43 18.32 8.25
C ALA A 359 0.28 17.43 9.27
N PRO A 360 1.52 17.75 9.69
CA PRO A 360 2.18 16.98 10.73
C PRO A 360 1.47 17.18 12.06
N ILE A 361 1.20 16.09 12.79
CA ILE A 361 0.49 16.12 14.08
C ILE A 361 1.34 15.64 15.26
N GLY A 362 2.51 15.07 14.99
CA GLY A 362 3.46 14.66 16.02
C GLY A 362 4.58 13.81 15.43
N ARG A 363 5.61 13.58 16.23
CA ARG A 363 6.85 12.89 15.80
C ARG A 363 7.28 11.81 16.79
N PHE A 364 8.05 10.85 16.32
CA PHE A 364 8.70 9.84 17.15
C PHE A 364 10.15 10.22 17.43
N VAL A 365 10.64 9.86 18.62
CA VAL A 365 12.07 10.00 18.96
C VAL A 365 12.88 9.01 18.14
N ASP A 366 12.39 7.77 18.07
CA ASP A 366 13.06 6.67 17.40
C ASP A 366 12.25 6.18 16.20
N ALA A 367 12.94 5.92 15.11
CA ALA A 367 12.35 5.37 13.89
C ALA A 367 12.11 3.86 14.08
N ASP A 368 11.11 3.50 14.88
CA ASP A 368 10.70 2.11 15.05
C ASP A 368 9.91 1.61 13.84
N ARG A 369 10.07 0.32 13.56
CA ARG A 369 9.24 -0.38 12.59
C ARG A 369 7.98 -0.87 13.29
N TYR A 370 6.86 -0.19 13.05
CA TYR A 370 5.55 -0.64 13.49
C TYR A 370 5.04 -1.74 12.56
N THR A 371 4.33 -2.73 13.09
CA THR A 371 3.64 -3.72 12.23
C THR A 371 2.22 -3.26 11.93
N THR A 372 1.54 -2.68 12.92
CA THR A 372 0.23 -2.04 12.77
C THR A 372 0.18 -0.71 13.52
N MET A 373 -0.62 0.22 13.00
CA MET A 373 -0.99 1.48 13.64
C MET A 373 -2.50 1.61 13.53
N ALA A 374 -3.15 2.10 14.58
CA ALA A 374 -4.57 2.36 14.61
C ALA A 374 -4.87 3.53 15.55
N MET A 375 -6.11 4.03 15.48
CA MET A 375 -6.60 5.07 16.36
C MET A 375 -7.93 4.62 16.97
N ASP A 376 -8.13 4.92 18.26
CA ASP A 376 -9.43 4.71 18.92
C ASP A 376 -10.36 5.92 18.79
N GLU A 377 -11.57 5.81 19.32
CA GLU A 377 -12.58 6.88 19.27
C GLU A 377 -12.18 8.14 20.07
N LYS A 378 -11.16 8.05 20.93
CA LYS A 378 -10.62 9.16 21.71
C LYS A 378 -9.40 9.80 21.04
N GLU A 379 -9.19 9.52 19.76
CA GLU A 379 -8.03 9.94 18.97
C GLU A 379 -6.68 9.49 19.57
N THR A 380 -6.67 8.46 20.42
CA THR A 380 -5.42 7.87 20.92
C THR A 380 -4.84 6.98 19.85
N ILE A 381 -3.56 7.16 19.54
CA ILE A 381 -2.85 6.34 18.56
C ILE A 381 -2.25 5.13 19.27
N TRP A 382 -2.46 3.96 18.70
CA TRP A 382 -1.99 2.68 19.17
C TRP A 382 -1.10 2.03 18.12
N VAL A 383 -0.02 1.38 18.55
CA VAL A 383 0.95 0.72 17.66
C VAL A 383 1.31 -0.68 18.13
N SER A 384 1.61 -1.56 17.18
CA SER A 384 2.22 -2.86 17.47
C SER A 384 3.72 -2.82 17.13
N SER A 385 4.58 -3.04 18.13
CA SER A 385 6.04 -3.16 18.00
C SER A 385 6.58 -4.06 19.11
N GLY A 386 6.69 -5.37 18.84
CA GLY A 386 7.05 -6.36 19.88
C GLY A 386 6.05 -6.44 21.03
N GLY A 387 4.79 -6.08 20.77
CA GLY A 387 3.70 -5.91 21.73
C GLY A 387 2.85 -4.70 21.38
N VAL A 388 1.72 -4.52 22.06
CA VAL A 388 0.84 -3.36 21.89
C VAL A 388 1.26 -2.19 22.79
N HIS A 389 1.32 -1.00 22.21
CA HIS A 389 1.67 0.24 22.90
C HIS A 389 0.67 1.34 22.58
N ARG A 390 0.42 2.19 23.56
CA ARG A 390 -0.26 3.47 23.41
C ARG A 390 0.76 4.57 23.16
N LEU A 391 0.49 5.47 22.23
CA LEU A 391 1.32 6.66 22.03
C LEU A 391 0.83 7.80 22.91
N ARG A 392 1.72 8.32 23.76
CA ARG A 392 1.47 9.47 24.61
C ARG A 392 2.17 10.71 24.04
N PRO A 393 1.44 11.80 23.76
CA PRO A 393 2.07 13.05 23.37
C PRO A 393 2.78 13.65 24.58
N GLU A 394 4.06 13.96 24.44
CA GLU A 394 4.85 14.78 25.35
C GLU A 394 5.16 16.13 24.68
N PRO A 395 5.45 17.19 25.45
CA PRO A 395 5.89 18.47 24.90
C PRO A 395 6.97 18.28 23.82
N GLY A 396 6.73 18.89 22.65
CA GLY A 396 7.58 18.77 21.49
C GLY A 396 8.99 19.31 21.71
N ALA A 397 9.99 18.73 21.05
CA ALA A 397 11.18 19.53 20.72
C ALA A 397 10.95 20.27 19.40
N ALA A 398 11.94 21.06 18.99
CA ALA A 398 11.88 21.95 17.84
C ALA A 398 11.31 21.30 16.56
N ALA A 399 10.84 22.17 15.66
CA ALA A 399 10.26 21.88 14.36
C ALA A 399 10.98 20.74 13.60
N PRO A 400 10.26 19.98 12.76
CA PRO A 400 10.84 18.88 12.00
C PRO A 400 12.10 19.36 11.27
N LEU A 401 13.17 18.56 11.38
CA LEU A 401 14.45 18.92 10.78
C LEU A 401 14.25 19.07 9.26
N PRO A 402 14.78 20.15 8.66
CA PRO A 402 14.76 20.28 7.20
C PRO A 402 15.41 19.05 6.56
N CYS A 403 14.99 18.72 5.34
CA CYS A 403 15.50 17.53 4.69
C CYS A 403 17.03 17.55 4.55
N SER A 404 17.72 16.74 5.34
CA SER A 404 19.18 16.68 5.36
C SER A 404 19.77 15.85 4.21
N THR A 405 18.96 15.03 3.56
CA THR A 405 19.39 14.12 2.49
C THR A 405 18.36 14.11 1.36
N PRO A 406 18.34 15.15 0.51
CA PRO A 406 17.50 15.17 -0.67
C PRO A 406 17.91 14.05 -1.64
N PHE A 407 16.91 13.38 -2.20
CA PHE A 407 17.09 12.19 -3.02
C PHE A 407 16.05 12.15 -4.13
N VAL A 408 16.49 11.92 -5.37
CA VAL A 408 15.57 11.75 -6.49
C VAL A 408 15.35 10.27 -6.73
N TYR A 409 14.18 9.76 -6.35
CA TYR A 409 13.77 8.40 -6.72
C TYR A 409 13.39 8.35 -8.20
N LEU A 410 13.84 7.31 -8.90
CA LEU A 410 13.52 7.09 -10.31
C LEU A 410 12.45 6.02 -10.44
N TYR A 411 12.81 4.76 -10.16
CA TYR A 411 11.93 3.61 -10.36
C TYR A 411 12.40 2.37 -9.59
N GLU A 412 11.51 1.37 -9.51
CA GLU A 412 11.87 0.05 -9.01
C GLU A 412 12.52 -0.75 -10.13
N VAL A 413 13.67 -1.35 -9.84
CA VAL A 413 14.46 -2.13 -10.79
C VAL A 413 13.75 -3.45 -11.05
N SER A 414 13.59 -3.80 -12.33
CA SER A 414 13.05 -5.08 -12.75
C SER A 414 13.84 -6.25 -12.14
N SER A 415 13.14 -7.25 -11.61
CA SER A 415 13.75 -8.51 -11.14
C SER A 415 14.43 -9.29 -12.27
N LYS A 416 14.16 -8.95 -13.54
CA LYS A 416 14.83 -9.53 -14.71
C LYS A 416 16.24 -8.96 -14.94
N ASN A 417 16.53 -7.77 -14.42
CA ASN A 417 17.85 -7.17 -14.56
C ASN A 417 18.85 -7.89 -13.66
N GLU A 418 20.08 -8.10 -14.10
CA GLU A 418 21.11 -8.69 -13.26
C GLU A 418 21.53 -7.74 -12.11
N LYS A 419 22.20 -8.27 -11.08
CA LYS A 419 22.68 -7.47 -9.92
C LYS A 419 23.68 -6.38 -10.34
N ASN A 420 24.43 -6.62 -11.41
CA ASN A 420 25.44 -5.71 -11.96
C ASN A 420 24.91 -4.83 -13.11
N TYR A 421 23.60 -4.86 -13.44
CA TYR A 421 23.03 -4.12 -14.57
C TYR A 421 23.41 -2.63 -14.55
N SER A 422 23.83 -2.06 -15.68
CA SER A 422 24.44 -0.72 -15.72
C SER A 422 23.45 0.42 -15.96
N TYR A 423 22.16 0.16 -16.20
CA TYR A 423 21.15 1.20 -16.47
C TYR A 423 21.55 2.17 -17.61
N PRO A 424 21.91 1.67 -18.81
CA PRO A 424 22.44 2.50 -19.88
C PRO A 424 21.48 3.62 -20.32
N GLY A 425 20.16 3.37 -20.30
CA GLY A 425 19.15 4.39 -20.62
C GLY A 425 19.17 5.56 -19.62
N THR A 426 19.19 5.27 -18.32
CA THR A 426 19.29 6.30 -17.27
C THR A 426 20.62 7.03 -17.30
N ARG A 427 21.74 6.31 -17.50
CA ARG A 427 23.07 6.94 -17.66
C ARG A 427 23.10 7.89 -18.85
N LYS A 428 22.52 7.48 -19.99
CA LYS A 428 22.40 8.31 -21.19
C LYS A 428 21.49 9.52 -20.97
N GLY A 429 20.37 9.36 -20.25
CA GLY A 429 19.48 10.47 -19.91
C GLY A 429 20.17 11.52 -19.05
N LEU A 430 20.97 11.08 -18.07
CA LEU A 430 21.69 11.97 -17.14
C LEU A 430 23.00 12.54 -17.69
N SER A 431 23.60 11.96 -18.74
CA SER A 431 24.93 12.38 -19.22
C SER A 431 24.98 13.80 -19.79
N SER A 432 23.83 14.37 -20.14
CA SER A 432 23.68 15.77 -20.57
C SER A 432 23.31 16.74 -19.45
N PHE A 433 23.10 16.26 -18.22
CA PHE A 433 22.79 17.12 -17.08
C PHE A 433 24.02 17.95 -16.69
N ALA A 434 23.85 19.27 -16.54
CA ALA A 434 24.97 20.20 -16.35
C ALA A 434 25.82 19.90 -15.10
N GLU A 435 25.20 19.39 -14.04
CA GLU A 435 25.86 19.09 -12.76
C GLU A 435 26.03 17.58 -12.52
N VAL A 436 26.15 16.78 -13.59
CA VAL A 436 26.21 15.31 -13.51
C VAL A 436 27.33 14.79 -12.59
N ASP A 437 28.46 15.50 -12.48
CA ASP A 437 29.59 15.09 -11.64
C ASP A 437 29.34 15.27 -10.13
N SER A 438 28.30 16.03 -9.76
CA SER A 438 27.94 16.32 -8.37
C SER A 438 26.79 15.45 -7.84
N ILE A 439 26.19 14.63 -8.71
CA ILE A 439 25.13 13.69 -8.35
C ILE A 439 25.69 12.26 -8.29
N THR A 440 25.02 11.37 -7.56
CA THR A 440 25.40 9.94 -7.54
C THR A 440 24.21 9.07 -7.84
N LEU A 441 24.25 8.34 -8.96
CA LEU A 441 23.29 7.30 -9.27
C LEU A 441 23.52 6.10 -8.35
N VAL A 442 22.49 5.68 -7.64
CA VAL A 442 22.56 4.58 -6.67
C VAL A 442 21.42 3.59 -6.86
N GLU A 443 21.77 2.31 -6.75
CA GLU A 443 20.82 1.23 -6.56
C GLU A 443 20.87 0.75 -5.11
N PHE A 444 19.71 0.54 -4.51
CA PHE A 444 19.61 0.06 -3.13
C PHE A 444 18.48 -0.96 -2.98
N GLU A 445 18.58 -1.79 -1.93
CA GLU A 445 17.52 -2.70 -1.53
C GLU A 445 16.59 -2.01 -0.53
N ASP A 446 15.28 -2.14 -0.77
CA ASP A 446 14.21 -1.72 0.13
C ASP A 446 13.23 -2.90 0.26
N GLY A 447 13.35 -3.63 1.37
CA GLY A 447 12.70 -4.93 1.54
C GLY A 447 13.23 -5.95 0.54
N TYR A 448 12.35 -6.51 -0.30
CA TYR A 448 12.71 -7.49 -1.34
C TYR A 448 12.90 -6.84 -2.73
N LYS A 449 12.90 -5.51 -2.80
CA LYS A 449 12.89 -4.76 -4.06
C LYS A 449 14.20 -4.01 -4.22
N ARG A 450 14.73 -4.02 -5.44
CA ARG A 450 15.84 -3.15 -5.83
C ARG A 450 15.26 -1.86 -6.40
N ARG A 451 15.79 -0.73 -6.00
CA ARG A 451 15.33 0.60 -6.39
C ARG A 451 16.48 1.41 -6.93
N LEU A 452 16.20 2.26 -7.90
CA LEU A 452 17.15 3.19 -8.48
C LEU A 452 16.79 4.62 -8.12
N GLY A 453 17.78 5.41 -7.74
CA GLY A 453 17.63 6.82 -7.50
C GLY A 453 18.94 7.58 -7.52
N ILE A 454 18.89 8.88 -7.25
CA ILE A 454 20.01 9.80 -7.39
C ILE A 454 20.19 10.54 -6.07
N LYS A 455 21.36 10.42 -5.46
CA LYS A 455 21.77 11.29 -4.35
C LYS A 455 22.11 12.65 -4.93
N VAL A 456 21.49 13.68 -4.37
CA VAL A 456 21.72 15.09 -4.71
C VAL A 456 22.12 15.86 -3.45
N THR A 457 22.71 17.04 -3.63
CA THR A 457 23.23 17.87 -2.53
C THR A 457 22.21 18.85 -1.98
N SER A 458 21.18 19.19 -2.76
CA SER A 458 20.16 20.17 -2.40
C SER A 458 18.82 19.87 -3.06
N LYS A 459 17.74 20.45 -2.51
CA LYS A 459 16.40 20.41 -3.10
C LYS A 459 16.38 20.99 -4.52
N ALA A 460 16.99 22.15 -4.72
CA ALA A 460 17.07 22.81 -6.02
C ALA A 460 17.78 21.93 -7.07
N GLN A 461 18.88 21.27 -6.70
CA GLN A 461 19.56 20.33 -7.58
C GLN A 461 18.67 19.12 -7.92
N GLY A 462 17.95 18.59 -6.94
CA GLY A 462 16.98 17.51 -7.18
C GLY A 462 15.85 17.89 -8.13
N GLU A 463 15.30 19.11 -8.00
CA GLU A 463 14.28 19.66 -8.90
C GLU A 463 14.83 19.85 -10.33
N ALA A 464 16.07 20.33 -10.46
CA ALA A 464 16.74 20.46 -11.76
C ALA A 464 16.97 19.10 -12.44
N VAL A 465 17.39 18.07 -11.67
CA VAL A 465 17.51 16.70 -12.16
C VAL A 465 16.17 16.16 -12.65
N ILE A 466 15.08 16.41 -11.91
CA ILE A 466 13.73 15.96 -12.31
C ILE A 466 13.28 16.63 -13.60
N ALA A 467 13.47 17.95 -13.74
CA ALA A 467 13.15 18.68 -14.96
C ALA A 467 13.90 18.10 -16.17
N HIS A 468 15.22 17.91 -16.02
CA HIS A 468 16.08 17.30 -17.05
C HIS A 468 15.63 15.89 -17.45
N LEU A 469 15.29 15.05 -16.47
CA LEU A 469 14.86 13.69 -16.73
C LEU A 469 13.48 13.62 -17.39
N ARG A 470 12.56 14.54 -17.10
CA ARG A 470 11.26 14.60 -17.80
C ARG A 470 11.42 14.91 -19.29
N GLU A 471 12.43 15.70 -19.65
CA GLU A 471 12.74 16.01 -21.05
C GLU A 471 13.43 14.83 -21.77
N THR A 472 14.36 14.16 -21.07
CA THR A 472 15.22 13.13 -21.66
C THR A 472 14.69 11.69 -21.53
N MET A 473 13.78 11.45 -20.58
CA MET A 473 13.20 10.13 -20.26
C MET A 473 11.68 10.26 -20.06
N LYS A 474 10.94 10.48 -21.15
CA LYS A 474 9.50 10.83 -21.14
C LYS A 474 8.57 9.83 -20.44
N GLU A 475 8.98 8.57 -20.34
CA GLU A 475 8.19 7.51 -19.70
C GLU A 475 8.44 7.41 -18.18
N GLU A 476 9.48 8.10 -17.68
CA GLU A 476 9.84 8.07 -16.28
C GLU A 476 9.13 9.16 -15.49
N SER A 477 8.86 8.88 -14.22
CA SER A 477 8.22 9.81 -13.29
C SER A 477 9.10 10.05 -12.06
N PRO A 478 10.27 10.70 -12.22
CA PRO A 478 11.21 10.93 -11.13
C PRO A 478 10.61 11.85 -10.06
N ARG A 479 10.96 11.61 -8.80
CA ARG A 479 10.39 12.28 -7.62
C ARG A 479 11.44 12.65 -6.61
N LEU A 480 11.39 13.88 -6.10
CA LEU A 480 12.24 14.33 -5.01
C LEU A 480 11.64 13.91 -3.68
N MET A 481 12.48 13.35 -2.80
CA MET A 481 12.10 12.94 -1.45
C MET A 481 13.25 13.16 -0.48
N CYS A 482 12.92 13.16 0.80
CA CYS A 482 13.91 13.09 1.85
C CYS A 482 14.18 11.65 2.24
N PHE A 483 15.27 11.10 1.71
CA PHE A 483 15.63 9.70 1.90
C PHE A 483 17.14 9.55 1.87
N ASN A 484 17.69 8.84 2.86
CA ASN A 484 19.09 8.45 2.84
C ASN A 484 19.19 6.97 2.51
N PRO A 485 19.62 6.60 1.28
CA PRO A 485 19.83 5.21 0.92
C PRO A 485 20.77 4.50 1.91
N PRO A 486 20.55 3.20 2.19
CA PRO A 486 21.43 2.39 3.04
C PRO A 486 22.90 2.51 2.67
N LYS A 487 23.80 2.25 3.63
CA LYS A 487 25.26 2.36 3.41
C LYS A 487 25.75 1.40 2.33
N GLU A 488 25.08 0.27 2.18
CA GLU A 488 25.36 -0.79 1.23
C GLU A 488 24.82 -0.51 -0.19
N ALA A 489 24.21 0.67 -0.41
CA ALA A 489 23.72 1.07 -1.73
C ALA A 489 24.85 1.04 -2.77
N ARG A 490 24.62 0.36 -3.89
CA ARG A 490 25.55 0.25 -5.01
C ARG A 490 25.59 1.57 -5.75
N LYS A 491 26.76 2.21 -5.77
CA LYS A 491 27.03 3.34 -6.66
C LYS A 491 27.15 2.83 -8.09
N ILE A 492 26.57 3.57 -9.03
CA ILE A 492 26.63 3.28 -10.46
C ILE A 492 27.42 4.40 -11.10
N ASP A 493 28.55 4.04 -11.72
CA ASP A 493 29.45 5.02 -12.31
C ASP A 493 28.77 5.74 -13.47
N MET A 494 28.78 7.07 -13.42
CA MET A 494 28.42 7.91 -14.55
C MET A 494 29.63 7.99 -15.47
N ASP A 495 29.46 7.66 -16.76
CA ASP A 495 30.53 7.93 -17.74
C ASP A 495 30.67 9.45 -17.83
N ALA A 496 31.61 10.03 -17.08
CA ALA A 496 31.92 11.44 -17.17
C ALA A 496 32.29 11.75 -18.63
N LYS A 497 31.75 12.85 -19.18
CA LYS A 497 32.14 13.32 -20.51
C LYS A 497 33.67 13.50 -20.49
N LYS A 498 34.37 12.67 -21.26
CA LYS A 498 35.79 12.91 -21.59
C LYS A 498 35.91 14.09 -22.53
#